data_AF-A0A7V9BSU1-F1
#
_entry.id   AF-A0A7V9BSU1-F1
#
_cell.length_a   1.000
_cell.length_b   1.000
_cell.length_c   1.000
_cell.angle_alpha   90.00
_cell.angle_beta   90.00
_cell.angle_gamma   90.00
#
_symmetry.space_group_name_H-M   'P 1'
#
loop_
_entity.id
_entity.type
_entity.pdbx_description
1 polymer ?
#
loop_
_entity_poly.entity_id
_entity_poly.type
_entity_poly.pdbx_seq_one_letter_code
_entity_poly.pdbx_strand_id
1 'polypeptide(L)'
;MTLLDWVVLTVTILGIASYGAWKNRKVHSAAGYLKGEDLAWPTIGLSIMATQASAITFLSVPGQAYEDGMRFVQFYFGLPLAMVVICAVFVPIYHRLGVYTAYQYLEQRFDVRVRVLAATLFLIGRGLAAGITIYAPAIVLSAVLGWSLNAMILAIGVVVIVYTVTGGARAVAQTQKQQMVVMLAGIVVAAISIAWMLPSDVGVSGAATLAGALGRMEIVDFEFDPSTRYTFWSGITGGFFLALSYFGTDQSQVQRYLGGASLTESRLGLLFNGLLKIPMQMLILSCGILVFAFHLFDKPPMVFNAPAIAAVERSAYAPQLAELGTRWDGAFEARRDAATRLVAGDETARDGLRATHAAMET
;
A
#
# COMPACT_ATOMS: atom_id res chain seq x y z
N MET A 1 -3.68 15.76 18.09
CA MET A 1 -3.62 16.59 16.86
C MET A 1 -3.72 18.05 17.25
N THR A 2 -2.87 18.90 16.69
CA THR A 2 -2.88 20.35 16.87
C THR A 2 -3.97 21.00 16.00
N LEU A 3 -4.32 22.26 16.25
CA LEU A 3 -5.24 23.02 15.39
C LEU A 3 -4.71 23.12 13.95
N LEU A 4 -3.40 23.26 13.79
CA LEU A 4 -2.75 23.32 12.48
C LEU A 4 -3.00 22.05 11.67
N ASP A 5 -2.90 20.88 12.30
CA ASP A 5 -3.17 19.59 11.64
C ASP A 5 -4.60 19.53 11.09
N TRP A 6 -5.58 19.98 11.88
CA TRP A 6 -6.98 20.03 11.46
C TRP A 6 -7.22 21.00 10.31
N VAL A 7 -6.57 22.16 10.34
CA VAL A 7 -6.64 23.14 9.25
C VAL A 7 -6.07 22.55 7.96
N VAL A 8 -4.86 21.98 8.00
CA VAL A 8 -4.22 21.37 6.83
C VAL A 8 -5.06 20.22 6.27
N LEU A 9 -5.55 19.34 7.13
CA LEU A 9 -6.40 18.20 6.77
C LEU A 9 -7.69 18.68 6.08
N THR A 10 -8.41 19.61 6.72
CA THR A 10 -9.70 20.10 6.23
C THR A 10 -9.53 20.87 4.92
N VAL A 11 -8.53 21.74 4.82
CA VAL A 11 -8.24 22.52 3.60
C VAL A 11 -7.84 21.59 2.46
N THR A 12 -7.05 20.55 2.73
CA THR A 12 -6.64 19.59 1.70
C THR A 12 -7.82 18.76 1.20
N ILE A 13 -8.64 18.21 2.10
CA ILE A 13 -9.83 17.43 1.73
C ILE A 13 -10.82 18.29 0.95
N LEU A 14 -11.19 19.46 1.48
CA LEU A 14 -12.14 20.36 0.83
C LEU A 14 -11.58 20.94 -0.48
N GLY A 15 -10.29 21.24 -0.54
CA GLY A 15 -9.62 21.75 -1.73
C GLY A 15 -9.62 20.73 -2.87
N ILE A 16 -9.28 19.47 -2.57
CA ILE A 16 -9.33 18.37 -3.54
C ILE A 16 -10.78 18.15 -4.02
N ALA A 17 -11.73 18.06 -3.09
CA ALA A 17 -13.15 17.84 -3.43
C ALA A 17 -13.72 18.99 -4.29
N SER A 18 -13.47 20.25 -3.90
CA SER A 18 -13.93 21.44 -4.62
C SER A 18 -13.32 21.53 -6.02
N TYR A 19 -12.03 21.23 -6.16
CA TYR A 19 -11.38 21.17 -7.47
C TYR A 19 -11.99 20.08 -8.36
N GLY A 20 -12.26 18.89 -7.80
CA GLY A 20 -12.91 17.79 -8.49
C GLY A 20 -14.31 18.15 -8.99
N ALA A 21 -15.11 18.82 -8.15
CA ALA A 21 -16.44 19.29 -8.51
C ALA A 21 -16.40 20.35 -9.62
N TRP A 22 -15.53 21.37 -9.48
CA TRP A 22 -15.39 22.44 -10.46
C TRP A 22 -14.98 21.94 -11.85
N LYS A 23 -14.06 20.96 -11.91
CA LYS A 23 -13.57 20.41 -13.18
C LYS A 23 -14.60 19.56 -13.92
N ASN A 24 -15.59 19.00 -13.21
CA ASN A 24 -16.59 18.10 -13.77
C ASN A 24 -17.94 18.74 -14.12
N ARG A 25 -18.11 20.04 -13.87
CA ARG A 25 -19.35 20.79 -14.18
C ARG A 25 -19.80 20.81 -15.66
N LYS A 26 -18.97 20.33 -16.60
CA LYS A 26 -19.17 20.47 -18.06
C LYS A 26 -19.50 19.15 -18.78
N VAL A 27 -19.76 18.06 -18.08
CA VAL A 27 -19.88 16.71 -18.67
C VAL A 27 -21.30 16.20 -18.50
N HIS A 28 -22.03 16.02 -19.60
CA HIS A 28 -23.47 15.76 -19.59
C HIS A 28 -23.90 14.37 -20.13
N SER A 29 -22.98 13.45 -20.42
CA SER A 29 -23.34 12.13 -21.00
C SER A 29 -22.79 10.93 -20.22
N ALA A 30 -23.57 9.85 -20.19
CA ALA A 30 -23.19 8.56 -19.59
C ALA A 30 -21.98 7.92 -20.28
N ALA A 31 -21.79 8.16 -21.58
CA ALA A 31 -20.58 7.76 -22.31
C ALA A 31 -19.33 8.52 -21.83
N GLY A 32 -19.46 9.83 -21.60
CA GLY A 32 -18.41 10.65 -20.97
C GLY A 32 -18.20 10.35 -19.47
N TYR A 33 -19.13 9.63 -18.84
CA TYR A 33 -19.06 9.14 -17.45
C TYR A 33 -18.34 7.79 -17.34
N LEU A 34 -18.59 6.87 -18.28
CA LEU A 34 -18.06 5.50 -18.25
C LEU A 34 -16.74 5.32 -19.01
N LYS A 35 -16.56 5.97 -20.17
CA LYS A 35 -15.46 5.63 -21.07
C LYS A 35 -14.25 6.55 -20.89
N GLY A 36 -14.48 7.87 -20.90
CA GLY A 36 -13.42 8.83 -21.20
C GLY A 36 -12.94 8.58 -22.64
N GLU A 37 -13.09 9.56 -23.52
CA GLU A 37 -12.70 9.38 -24.92
C GLU A 37 -11.34 10.02 -25.16
N ASP A 38 -10.54 9.38 -26.03
CA ASP A 38 -9.24 9.85 -26.50
C ASP A 38 -8.19 10.13 -25.42
N LEU A 39 -8.07 9.22 -24.45
CA LEU A 39 -7.07 9.34 -23.39
C LEU A 39 -5.66 9.02 -23.91
N ALA A 40 -4.71 9.91 -23.64
CA ALA A 40 -3.28 9.67 -23.83
C ALA A 40 -2.70 8.79 -22.70
N TRP A 41 -1.64 8.05 -22.99
CA TRP A 41 -0.99 7.06 -22.14
C TRP A 41 -0.54 7.61 -20.79
N PRO A 42 -0.06 8.86 -20.62
CA PRO A 42 0.29 9.37 -19.29
C PRO A 42 -0.96 9.51 -18.42
N THR A 43 -2.09 9.89 -19.01
CA THR A 43 -3.37 10.01 -18.30
C THR A 43 -3.88 8.65 -17.87
N ILE A 44 -3.75 7.64 -18.74
CA ILE A 44 -4.09 6.24 -18.45
C ILE A 44 -3.21 5.72 -17.31
N GLY A 45 -1.89 5.84 -17.45
CA GLY A 45 -0.91 5.37 -16.46
C GLY A 45 -1.12 6.00 -15.09
N LEU A 46 -1.27 7.34 -15.02
CA LEU A 46 -1.55 8.06 -13.77
C LEU A 46 -2.90 7.66 -13.15
N SER A 47 -3.94 7.44 -13.97
CA SER A 47 -5.24 6.97 -13.48
C SER A 47 -5.13 5.58 -12.85
N ILE A 48 -4.41 4.67 -13.49
CA ILE A 48 -4.16 3.31 -13.00
C ILE A 48 -3.36 3.35 -11.70
N MET A 49 -2.31 4.19 -11.63
CA MET A 49 -1.51 4.38 -10.40
C MET A 49 -2.34 4.97 -9.27
N ALA A 50 -3.13 6.00 -9.54
CA ALA A 50 -3.91 6.70 -8.52
C ALA A 50 -4.91 5.78 -7.83
N THR A 51 -5.46 4.79 -8.54
CA THR A 51 -6.35 3.80 -7.92
C THR A 51 -5.62 2.73 -7.11
N GLN A 52 -4.36 2.45 -7.44
CA GLN A 52 -3.52 1.54 -6.65
C GLN A 52 -2.91 2.22 -5.41
N ALA A 53 -2.92 3.55 -5.37
CA ALA A 53 -2.51 4.33 -4.22
C ALA A 53 -3.63 4.30 -3.18
N SER A 54 -3.53 3.40 -2.21
CA SER A 54 -4.53 3.21 -1.16
C SER A 54 -3.93 3.37 0.23
N ALA A 55 -4.75 3.77 1.20
CA ALA A 55 -4.34 3.83 2.60
C ALA A 55 -3.79 2.48 3.10
N ILE A 56 -4.35 1.36 2.63
CA ILE A 56 -3.84 0.00 2.92
C ILE A 56 -2.38 -0.11 2.48
N THR A 57 -2.05 0.31 1.26
CA THR A 57 -0.68 0.24 0.73
C THR A 57 0.27 1.06 1.59
N PHE A 58 -0.08 2.31 1.87
CA PHE A 58 0.79 3.24 2.60
C PHE A 58 0.93 2.90 4.10
N LEU A 59 0.00 2.14 4.67
CA LEU A 59 0.09 1.65 6.05
C LEU A 59 0.79 0.28 6.13
N SER A 60 0.37 -0.66 5.31
CA SER A 60 0.74 -2.08 5.45
C SER A 60 2.12 -2.38 4.89
N VAL A 61 2.53 -1.68 3.83
CA VAL A 61 3.82 -1.95 3.18
C VAL A 61 5.00 -1.52 4.05
N PRO A 62 5.03 -0.31 4.66
CA PRO A 62 6.07 0.01 5.62
C PRO A 62 6.06 -0.94 6.81
N GLY A 63 4.87 -1.34 7.29
CA GLY A 63 4.74 -2.36 8.34
C GLY A 63 5.35 -3.71 7.94
N GLN A 64 5.11 -4.16 6.71
CA GLN A 64 5.71 -5.38 6.18
C GLN A 64 7.24 -5.28 6.10
N ALA A 65 7.78 -4.13 5.71
CA ALA A 65 9.24 -3.91 5.73
C ALA A 65 9.81 -3.85 7.15
N TYR A 66 9.07 -3.28 8.10
CA TYR A 66 9.43 -3.29 9.51
C TYR A 66 9.49 -4.72 10.08
N GLU A 67 8.54 -5.58 9.70
CA GLU A 67 8.39 -6.94 10.23
C GLU A 67 9.22 -8.00 9.50
N ASP A 68 9.35 -7.92 8.16
CA ASP A 68 9.96 -8.96 7.31
C ASP A 68 10.99 -8.41 6.30
N GLY A 69 11.19 -7.09 6.25
CA GLY A 69 12.17 -6.46 5.37
C GLY A 69 11.73 -6.31 3.90
N MET A 70 12.71 -6.27 3.00
CA MET A 70 12.52 -5.89 1.59
C MET A 70 11.94 -7.01 0.70
N ARG A 71 11.90 -8.27 1.20
CA ARG A 71 11.51 -9.46 0.45
C ARG A 71 10.13 -9.37 -0.20
N PHE A 72 9.21 -8.59 0.38
CA PHE A 72 7.87 -8.34 -0.17
C PHE A 72 7.89 -7.72 -1.58
N VAL A 73 8.96 -7.01 -1.98
CA VAL A 73 9.03 -6.39 -3.31
C VAL A 73 9.01 -7.41 -4.45
N GLN A 74 9.44 -8.65 -4.20
CA GLN A 74 9.45 -9.75 -5.18
C GLN A 74 8.06 -10.02 -5.76
N PHE A 75 7.02 -9.78 -4.96
CA PHE A 75 5.63 -9.87 -5.38
C PHE A 75 5.32 -8.97 -6.59
N TYR A 76 6.02 -7.84 -6.72
CA TYR A 76 5.83 -6.89 -7.81
C TYR A 76 6.64 -7.25 -9.07
N PHE A 77 7.55 -8.22 -9.03
CA PHE A 77 8.29 -8.64 -10.22
C PHE A 77 7.44 -9.41 -11.22
N GLY A 78 6.34 -10.05 -10.78
CA GLY A 78 5.34 -10.64 -11.68
C GLY A 78 4.51 -9.62 -12.46
N LEU A 79 4.43 -8.36 -11.98
CA LEU A 79 3.59 -7.32 -12.56
C LEU A 79 4.03 -6.90 -13.98
N PRO A 80 5.31 -6.59 -14.27
CA PRO A 80 5.75 -6.32 -15.65
C PRO A 80 5.42 -7.45 -16.62
N LEU A 81 5.61 -8.70 -16.21
CA LEU A 81 5.30 -9.87 -17.05
C LEU A 81 3.80 -9.93 -17.36
N ALA A 82 2.95 -9.70 -16.36
CA ALA A 82 1.51 -9.62 -16.56
C ALA A 82 1.12 -8.47 -17.50
N MET A 83 1.76 -7.30 -17.37
CA MET A 83 1.51 -6.16 -18.28
C MET A 83 1.82 -6.51 -19.73
N VAL A 84 2.92 -7.23 -19.99
CA VAL A 84 3.28 -7.69 -21.34
C VAL A 84 2.18 -8.59 -21.91
N VAL A 85 1.72 -9.59 -21.13
CA VAL A 85 0.66 -10.51 -21.57
C VAL A 85 -0.65 -9.78 -21.84
N ILE A 86 -1.04 -8.86 -20.95
CA ILE A 86 -2.26 -8.05 -21.11
C ILE A 86 -2.16 -7.20 -22.38
N CYS A 87 -1.04 -6.52 -22.60
CA CYS A 87 -0.82 -5.68 -23.78
C CYS A 87 -0.79 -6.49 -25.09
N ALA A 88 -0.26 -7.71 -25.05
CA ALA A 88 -0.17 -8.59 -26.20
C ALA A 88 -1.52 -9.23 -26.55
N VAL A 89 -2.32 -9.60 -25.54
CA VAL A 89 -3.51 -10.45 -25.73
C VAL A 89 -4.81 -9.71 -25.41
N PHE A 90 -4.95 -9.17 -24.20
CA PHE A 90 -6.23 -8.65 -23.69
C PHE A 90 -6.60 -7.31 -24.34
N VAL A 91 -5.67 -6.35 -24.35
CA VAL A 91 -5.93 -5.00 -24.88
C VAL A 91 -6.36 -5.03 -26.37
N PRO A 92 -5.68 -5.79 -27.27
CA PRO A 92 -6.11 -5.86 -28.67
C PRO A 92 -7.51 -6.45 -28.86
N ILE A 93 -7.87 -7.46 -28.06
CA ILE A 93 -9.19 -8.09 -28.11
C ILE A 93 -10.25 -7.07 -27.69
N TYR A 94 -10.07 -6.40 -26.56
CA TYR A 94 -11.05 -5.44 -26.07
C TYR A 94 -11.18 -4.22 -26.99
N HIS A 95 -10.05 -3.72 -27.51
CA HIS A 95 -10.05 -2.60 -28.45
C HIS A 95 -10.73 -2.96 -29.76
N ARG A 96 -10.52 -4.18 -30.30
CA ARG A 96 -11.18 -4.64 -31.54
C ARG A 96 -12.69 -4.78 -31.37
N LEU A 97 -13.14 -5.28 -30.22
CA LEU A 97 -14.55 -5.54 -29.95
C LEU A 97 -15.31 -4.29 -29.47
N GLY A 98 -14.60 -3.21 -29.12
CA GLY A 98 -15.22 -1.96 -28.66
C GLY A 98 -16.07 -2.14 -27.40
N VAL A 99 -15.73 -3.11 -26.54
CA VAL A 99 -16.50 -3.41 -25.34
C VAL A 99 -16.42 -2.28 -24.32
N TYR A 100 -17.51 -2.06 -23.58
CA TYR A 100 -17.54 -1.13 -22.45
C TYR A 100 -17.05 -1.77 -21.16
N THR A 101 -17.14 -3.09 -21.05
CA THR A 101 -16.72 -3.85 -19.86
C THR A 101 -15.99 -5.13 -20.23
N ALA A 102 -15.10 -5.58 -19.35
CA ALA A 102 -14.44 -6.89 -19.48
C ALA A 102 -15.47 -8.04 -19.54
N TYR A 103 -16.62 -7.88 -18.89
CA TYR A 103 -17.68 -8.89 -18.84
C TYR A 103 -18.56 -8.91 -20.08
N GLN A 104 -18.68 -7.79 -20.81
CA GLN A 104 -19.36 -7.76 -22.10
C GLN A 104 -18.63 -8.63 -23.14
N TYR A 105 -17.30 -8.70 -23.07
CA TYR A 105 -16.53 -9.66 -23.86
C TYR A 105 -16.98 -11.11 -23.60
N LEU A 106 -17.25 -11.47 -22.33
CA LEU A 106 -17.70 -12.82 -21.99
C LEU A 106 -19.07 -13.15 -22.57
N GLU A 107 -19.99 -12.17 -22.62
CA GLU A 107 -21.29 -12.35 -23.27
C GLU A 107 -21.15 -12.58 -24.78
N GLN A 108 -20.32 -11.77 -25.45
CA GLN A 108 -20.08 -11.91 -26.89
C GLN A 108 -19.38 -13.23 -27.23
N ARG A 109 -18.50 -13.73 -26.33
CA ARG A 109 -17.73 -14.95 -26.56
C ARG A 109 -18.48 -16.22 -26.17
N PHE A 110 -19.32 -16.15 -25.14
CA PHE A 110 -20.05 -17.29 -24.58
C PHE A 110 -21.54 -16.98 -24.56
N ASP A 111 -22.07 -16.46 -23.45
CA ASP A 111 -23.46 -16.05 -23.31
C ASP A 111 -23.66 -15.08 -22.11
N VAL A 112 -24.90 -14.61 -21.97
CA VAL A 112 -25.29 -13.71 -20.87
C VAL A 112 -25.16 -14.34 -19.48
N ARG A 113 -25.25 -15.67 -19.35
CA ARG A 113 -25.16 -16.38 -18.06
C ARG A 113 -23.72 -16.28 -17.53
N VAL A 114 -22.73 -16.47 -18.40
CA VAL A 114 -21.31 -16.30 -18.06
C VAL A 114 -21.02 -14.84 -17.66
N ARG A 115 -21.56 -13.86 -18.40
CA ARG A 115 -21.43 -12.44 -18.04
C ARG A 115 -22.00 -12.14 -16.67
N VAL A 116 -23.22 -12.59 -16.38
CA VAL A 116 -23.89 -12.36 -15.08
C VAL A 116 -23.09 -13.01 -13.96
N LEU A 117 -22.66 -14.26 -14.12
CA LEU A 117 -21.85 -14.96 -13.12
C LEU A 117 -20.55 -14.19 -12.81
N ALA A 118 -19.79 -13.83 -13.84
CA ALA A 118 -18.53 -13.10 -13.67
C ALA A 118 -18.74 -11.72 -13.03
N ALA A 119 -19.78 -10.98 -13.44
CA ALA A 119 -20.11 -9.68 -12.87
C ALA A 119 -20.54 -9.80 -11.40
N THR A 120 -21.33 -10.82 -11.04
CA THR A 120 -21.73 -11.07 -9.65
C THR A 120 -20.53 -11.41 -8.78
N LEU A 121 -19.65 -12.30 -9.23
CA LEU A 121 -18.41 -12.64 -8.51
C LEU A 121 -17.52 -11.41 -8.31
N PHE A 122 -17.38 -10.57 -9.33
CA PHE A 122 -16.68 -9.29 -9.23
C PHE A 122 -17.32 -8.37 -8.19
N LEU A 123 -18.65 -8.18 -8.23
CA LEU A 123 -19.34 -7.28 -7.30
C LEU A 123 -19.23 -7.74 -5.84
N ILE A 124 -19.30 -9.05 -5.58
CA ILE A 124 -19.09 -9.60 -4.23
C ILE A 124 -17.68 -9.30 -3.73
N GLY A 125 -16.66 -9.65 -4.52
CA GLY A 125 -15.26 -9.38 -4.15
C GLY A 125 -15.00 -7.88 -3.96
N ARG A 126 -15.61 -7.04 -4.80
CA ARG A 126 -15.50 -5.58 -4.70
C ARG A 126 -16.16 -5.02 -3.44
N GLY A 127 -17.31 -5.58 -3.03
CA GLY A 127 -17.97 -5.24 -1.78
C GLY A 127 -17.11 -5.56 -0.55
N LEU A 128 -16.52 -6.76 -0.52
CA LEU A 128 -15.60 -7.17 0.55
C LEU A 128 -14.35 -6.28 0.59
N ALA A 129 -13.74 -6.01 -0.56
CA ALA A 129 -12.58 -5.13 -0.67
C ALA A 129 -12.89 -3.69 -0.21
N ALA A 130 -14.08 -3.17 -0.51
CA ALA A 130 -14.52 -1.86 -0.02
C ALA A 130 -14.60 -1.82 1.52
N GLY A 131 -15.09 -2.89 2.16
CA GLY A 131 -15.10 -3.02 3.61
C GLY A 131 -13.69 -2.93 4.21
N ILE A 132 -12.73 -3.69 3.67
CA ILE A 132 -11.32 -3.63 4.11
C ILE A 132 -10.71 -2.24 3.86
N THR A 133 -11.08 -1.59 2.75
CA THR A 133 -10.59 -0.24 2.40
C THR A 133 -11.07 0.83 3.37
N ILE A 134 -12.26 0.68 3.96
CA ILE A 134 -12.75 1.57 5.03
C ILE A 134 -12.09 1.20 6.37
N TYR A 135 -11.98 -0.10 6.65
CA TYR A 135 -11.48 -0.61 7.91
C TYR A 135 -10.03 -0.25 8.21
N ALA A 136 -9.12 -0.44 7.24
CA ALA A 136 -7.69 -0.21 7.44
C ALA A 136 -7.33 1.22 7.92
N PRO A 137 -7.77 2.31 7.25
CA PRO A 137 -7.54 3.66 7.75
C PRO A 137 -8.33 3.96 9.02
N ALA A 138 -9.48 3.31 9.25
CA ALA A 138 -10.26 3.50 10.47
C ALA A 138 -9.49 3.03 11.72
N ILE A 139 -8.71 1.95 11.63
CA ILE A 139 -7.84 1.50 12.73
C ILE A 139 -6.85 2.61 13.12
N VAL A 140 -6.15 3.17 12.13
CA VAL A 140 -5.13 4.20 12.37
C VAL A 140 -5.77 5.47 12.95
N LEU A 141 -6.85 5.95 12.33
CA LEU A 141 -7.53 7.17 12.78
C LEU A 141 -8.19 6.98 14.15
N SER A 142 -8.72 5.80 14.45
CA SER A 142 -9.24 5.44 15.77
C SER A 142 -8.14 5.55 16.84
N ALA A 143 -6.95 5.01 16.57
CA ALA A 143 -5.82 5.11 17.49
C ALA A 143 -5.31 6.55 17.68
N VAL A 144 -5.23 7.34 16.60
CA VAL A 144 -4.73 8.73 16.64
C VAL A 144 -5.74 9.70 17.29
N LEU A 145 -7.04 9.51 17.04
CA LEU A 145 -8.10 10.40 17.52
C LEU A 145 -8.73 9.93 18.85
N GLY A 146 -8.43 8.70 19.28
CA GLY A 146 -9.00 8.10 20.49
C GLY A 146 -10.50 7.75 20.37
N TRP A 147 -11.03 7.68 19.15
CA TRP A 147 -12.44 7.33 18.90
C TRP A 147 -12.60 5.81 18.85
N SER A 148 -13.78 5.29 19.22
CA SER A 148 -14.05 3.86 19.03
C SER A 148 -13.95 3.47 17.55
N LEU A 149 -13.37 2.30 17.28
CA LEU A 149 -13.18 1.80 15.92
C LEU A 149 -14.51 1.73 15.14
N ASN A 150 -15.58 1.27 15.79
CA ASN A 150 -16.91 1.20 15.19
C ASN A 150 -17.44 2.58 14.78
N ALA A 151 -17.28 3.60 15.63
CA ALA A 151 -17.69 4.96 15.30
C ALA A 151 -16.85 5.53 14.14
N MET A 152 -15.54 5.23 14.11
CA MET A 152 -14.66 5.66 13.03
C MET A 152 -15.03 5.02 11.68
N ILE A 153 -15.32 3.71 11.68
CA ILE A 153 -15.79 2.98 10.49
C ILE A 153 -17.08 3.61 9.95
N LEU A 154 -18.06 3.86 10.82
CA LEU A 154 -19.34 4.48 10.42
C LEU A 154 -19.13 5.90 9.87
N ALA A 155 -18.30 6.71 10.53
CA ALA A 155 -18.01 8.08 10.10
C ALA A 155 -17.36 8.10 8.70
N ILE A 156 -16.30 7.30 8.49
CA ILE A 156 -15.63 7.20 7.19
C ILE A 156 -16.61 6.67 6.13
N GLY A 157 -17.40 5.63 6.46
CA GLY A 157 -18.39 5.05 5.55
C GLY A 157 -19.43 6.07 5.08
N VAL A 158 -20.00 6.86 6.00
CA VAL A 158 -20.96 7.93 5.66
C VAL A 158 -20.32 8.97 4.76
N VAL A 159 -19.12 9.46 5.10
CA VAL A 159 -18.39 10.43 4.26
C VAL A 159 -18.15 9.87 2.87
N VAL A 160 -17.70 8.60 2.77
CA VAL A 160 -17.43 7.92 1.50
C VAL A 160 -18.68 7.81 0.64
N ILE A 161 -19.81 7.39 1.23
CA ILE A 161 -21.09 7.28 0.52
C ILE A 161 -21.53 8.65 0.01
N VAL A 162 -21.54 9.67 0.88
CA VAL A 162 -21.98 11.02 0.51
C VAL A 162 -21.17 11.59 -0.64
N TYR A 163 -19.83 11.56 -0.57
CA TYR A 163 -19.01 12.12 -1.66
C TYR A 163 -19.10 11.29 -2.94
N THR A 164 -19.26 9.96 -2.84
CA THR A 164 -19.32 9.09 -4.01
C THR A 164 -20.63 9.28 -4.77
N VAL A 165 -21.76 9.32 -4.03
CA VAL A 165 -23.10 9.52 -4.62
C VAL A 165 -23.24 10.92 -5.20
N THR A 166 -22.70 11.95 -4.54
CA THR A 166 -22.81 13.34 -5.01
C THR A 166 -21.81 13.71 -6.11
N GLY A 167 -20.59 13.16 -6.07
CA GLY A 167 -19.53 13.51 -7.02
C GLY A 167 -19.50 12.67 -8.31
N GLY A 168 -19.93 11.41 -8.25
CA GLY A 168 -19.86 10.48 -9.37
C GLY A 168 -18.42 10.07 -9.76
N ALA A 169 -18.30 9.03 -10.59
CA ALA A 169 -17.03 8.35 -10.89
C ALA A 169 -15.93 9.27 -11.44
N ARG A 170 -16.27 10.30 -12.22
CA ARG A 170 -15.30 11.24 -12.80
C ARG A 170 -14.73 12.23 -11.78
N ALA A 171 -15.54 12.70 -10.82
CA ALA A 171 -15.04 13.50 -9.71
C ALA A 171 -14.08 12.68 -8.87
N VAL A 172 -14.46 11.46 -8.55
CA VAL A 172 -13.60 10.53 -7.80
C VAL A 172 -12.29 10.26 -8.54
N ALA A 173 -12.34 9.96 -9.84
CA ALA A 173 -11.13 9.70 -10.63
C ALA A 173 -10.22 10.94 -10.73
N GLN A 174 -10.82 12.14 -10.78
CA GLN A 174 -10.02 13.37 -10.75
C GLN A 174 -9.35 13.54 -9.39
N THR A 175 -10.09 13.46 -8.29
CA THR A 175 -9.57 13.67 -6.92
C THR A 175 -8.50 12.66 -6.53
N GLN A 176 -8.62 11.40 -6.99
CA GLN A 176 -7.64 10.35 -6.73
C GLN A 176 -6.24 10.72 -7.21
N LYS A 177 -6.12 11.45 -8.33
CA LYS A 177 -4.82 11.88 -8.86
C LYS A 177 -4.12 12.84 -7.90
N GLN A 178 -4.82 13.83 -7.33
CA GLN A 178 -4.22 14.72 -6.33
C GLN A 178 -3.96 13.99 -5.01
N GLN A 179 -4.87 13.10 -4.58
CA GLN A 179 -4.66 12.30 -3.37
C GLN A 179 -3.40 11.44 -3.46
N MET A 180 -3.14 10.82 -4.62
CA MET A 180 -1.91 10.07 -4.87
C MET A 180 -0.66 10.93 -4.68
N VAL A 181 -0.66 12.17 -5.19
CA VAL A 181 0.46 13.10 -5.02
C VAL A 181 0.65 13.47 -3.56
N VAL A 182 -0.43 13.76 -2.82
CA VAL A 182 -0.36 14.06 -1.38
C VAL A 182 0.19 12.85 -0.60
N MET A 183 -0.26 11.63 -0.90
CA MET A 183 0.23 10.43 -0.23
C MET A 183 1.71 10.14 -0.55
N LEU A 184 2.12 10.30 -1.81
CA LEU A 184 3.51 10.08 -2.22
C LEU A 184 4.45 11.16 -1.64
N ALA A 185 4.02 12.41 -1.60
CA ALA A 185 4.76 13.47 -0.92
C ALA A 185 4.85 13.20 0.58
N GLY A 186 3.74 12.77 1.20
CA GLY A 186 3.68 12.40 2.61
C GLY A 186 4.66 11.29 2.98
N ILE A 187 4.75 10.22 2.18
CA ILE A 187 5.69 9.13 2.46
C ILE A 187 7.16 9.59 2.31
N VAL A 188 7.46 10.46 1.35
CA VAL A 188 8.81 11.04 1.18
C VAL A 188 9.16 11.95 2.36
N VAL A 189 8.25 12.82 2.78
CA VAL A 189 8.45 13.68 3.95
C VAL A 189 8.62 12.85 5.22
N ALA A 190 7.85 11.78 5.39
CA ALA A 190 8.00 10.85 6.51
C ALA A 190 9.39 10.18 6.49
N ALA A 191 9.83 9.68 5.33
CA ALA A 191 11.16 9.08 5.16
C ALA A 191 12.29 10.05 5.55
N ILE A 192 12.22 11.29 5.06
CA ILE A 192 13.21 12.34 5.37
C ILE A 192 13.17 12.67 6.86
N SER A 193 11.98 12.79 7.44
CA SER A 193 11.81 13.10 8.87
C SER A 193 12.42 12.02 9.75
N ILE A 194 12.14 10.74 9.46
CA ILE A 194 12.71 9.61 10.20
C ILE A 194 14.23 9.56 10.01
N ALA A 195 14.72 9.79 8.79
CA ALA A 195 16.15 9.83 8.53
C ALA A 195 16.87 10.95 9.32
N TRP A 196 16.20 12.08 9.58
CA TRP A 196 16.73 13.15 10.45
C TRP A 196 16.61 12.84 11.95
N MET A 197 15.69 11.97 12.34
CA MET A 197 15.53 11.53 13.73
C MET A 197 16.49 10.40 14.11
N LEU A 198 17.15 9.77 13.13
CA LEU A 198 18.23 8.81 13.39
C LEU A 198 19.44 9.52 14.04
N PRO A 199 20.23 8.80 14.86
CA PRO A 199 21.50 9.33 15.35
C PRO A 199 22.39 9.80 14.19
N SER A 200 23.08 10.93 14.39
CA SER A 200 23.85 11.61 13.34
C SER A 200 24.98 10.77 12.74
N ASP A 201 25.50 9.84 13.52
CA ASP A 201 26.53 8.85 13.15
C ASP A 201 25.97 7.65 12.37
N VAL A 202 24.66 7.41 12.42
CA VAL A 202 23.98 6.31 11.72
C VAL A 202 23.55 6.75 10.33
N GLY A 203 22.70 7.78 10.24
CA GLY A 203 22.09 8.23 8.99
C GLY A 203 21.43 7.10 8.17
N VAL A 204 21.18 7.36 6.88
CA VAL A 204 20.50 6.39 5.99
C VAL A 204 21.40 5.18 5.68
N SER A 205 22.71 5.37 5.54
CA SER A 205 23.65 4.29 5.27
C SER A 205 23.78 3.33 6.45
N GLY A 206 23.88 3.85 7.67
CA GLY A 206 23.91 3.03 8.89
C GLY A 206 22.59 2.28 9.09
N ALA A 207 21.45 2.91 8.81
CA ALA A 207 20.15 2.22 8.81
C ALA A 207 20.13 1.02 7.85
N ALA A 208 20.66 1.17 6.64
CA ALA A 208 20.78 0.07 5.68
C ALA A 208 21.73 -1.04 6.17
N THR A 209 22.87 -0.67 6.77
CA THR A 209 23.82 -1.64 7.36
C THR A 209 23.17 -2.44 8.49
N LEU A 210 22.48 -1.77 9.42
CA LEU A 210 21.79 -2.40 10.54
C LEU A 210 20.67 -3.33 10.07
N ALA A 211 19.84 -2.86 9.13
CA ALA A 211 18.80 -3.67 8.53
C ALA A 211 19.39 -4.89 7.79
N GLY A 212 20.51 -4.71 7.07
CA GLY A 212 21.21 -5.81 6.39
C GLY A 212 21.80 -6.83 7.35
N ALA A 213 22.39 -6.39 8.45
CA ALA A 213 22.89 -7.27 9.50
C ALA A 213 21.79 -8.18 10.07
N LEU A 214 20.56 -7.67 10.14
CA LEU A 214 19.38 -8.39 10.62
C LEU A 214 18.57 -9.07 9.49
N GLY A 215 19.12 -9.18 8.28
CA GLY A 215 18.50 -9.91 7.16
C GLY A 215 17.37 -9.15 6.45
N ARG A 216 17.04 -7.93 6.86
CA ARG A 216 15.89 -7.16 6.34
C ARG A 216 16.14 -6.50 4.99
N MET A 217 17.40 -6.46 4.54
CA MET A 217 17.78 -5.93 3.22
C MET A 217 17.84 -7.00 2.12
N GLU A 218 17.51 -8.25 2.43
CA GLU A 218 17.39 -9.29 1.42
C GLU A 218 16.19 -8.98 0.50
N ILE A 219 16.47 -8.65 -0.75
CA ILE A 219 15.43 -8.30 -1.73
C ILE A 219 14.89 -9.55 -2.40
N VAL A 220 15.78 -10.49 -2.74
CA VAL A 220 15.43 -11.68 -3.52
C VAL A 220 15.88 -12.91 -2.76
N ASP A 221 14.94 -13.84 -2.57
CA ASP A 221 15.22 -15.15 -2.01
C ASP A 221 14.87 -16.21 -3.05
N PHE A 222 15.85 -16.99 -3.49
CA PHE A 222 15.67 -18.04 -4.50
C PHE A 222 15.32 -19.41 -3.91
N GLU A 223 15.19 -19.53 -2.59
CA GLU A 223 14.82 -20.76 -1.92
C GLU A 223 13.47 -21.28 -2.42
N PHE A 224 13.42 -22.59 -2.67
CA PHE A 224 12.21 -23.28 -3.10
C PHE A 224 11.55 -23.95 -1.89
N ASP A 225 10.99 -23.12 -1.01
CA ASP A 225 10.23 -23.58 0.15
C ASP A 225 8.77 -23.11 0.07
N PRO A 226 7.80 -24.03 -0.09
CA PRO A 226 6.37 -23.70 -0.07
C PRO A 226 5.87 -23.13 1.25
N SER A 227 6.59 -23.29 2.36
CA SER A 227 6.22 -22.73 3.66
C SER A 227 6.61 -21.26 3.82
N THR A 228 7.58 -20.79 3.03
CA THR A 228 8.07 -19.42 3.04
C THR A 228 7.18 -18.51 2.19
N ARG A 229 6.70 -17.41 2.79
CA ARG A 229 5.66 -16.54 2.22
C ARG A 229 6.12 -15.74 1.00
N TYR A 230 7.36 -15.25 1.01
CA TYR A 230 7.90 -14.38 -0.03
C TYR A 230 9.27 -14.88 -0.51
N THR A 231 9.23 -15.65 -1.58
CA THR A 231 10.39 -16.12 -2.35
C THR A 231 10.27 -15.60 -3.78
N PHE A 232 11.33 -15.72 -4.57
CA PHE A 232 11.35 -15.34 -5.98
C PHE A 232 10.26 -16.09 -6.73
N TRP A 233 10.12 -17.39 -6.46
CA TRP A 233 9.15 -18.28 -7.10
C TRP A 233 7.71 -17.93 -6.74
N SER A 234 7.40 -17.77 -5.44
CA SER A 234 6.06 -17.38 -5.00
C SER A 234 5.69 -15.95 -5.41
N GLY A 235 6.67 -15.03 -5.34
CA GLY A 235 6.53 -13.63 -5.74
C GLY A 235 6.26 -13.46 -7.23
N ILE A 236 7.05 -14.12 -8.10
CA ILE A 236 6.86 -14.00 -9.55
C ILE A 236 5.57 -14.68 -10.00
N THR A 237 5.27 -15.89 -9.52
CA THR A 237 4.08 -16.64 -9.95
C THR A 237 2.80 -16.04 -9.37
N GLY A 238 2.75 -15.82 -8.05
CA GLY A 238 1.61 -15.23 -7.37
C GLY A 238 1.37 -13.79 -7.83
N GLY A 239 2.43 -12.99 -7.92
CA GLY A 239 2.38 -11.62 -8.43
C GLY A 239 1.91 -11.55 -9.89
N PHE A 240 2.39 -12.46 -10.74
CA PHE A 240 1.98 -12.52 -12.15
C PHE A 240 0.49 -12.84 -12.30
N PHE A 241 -0.01 -13.91 -11.67
CA PHE A 241 -1.42 -14.28 -11.81
C PHE A 241 -2.35 -13.28 -11.12
N LEU A 242 -1.95 -12.73 -9.97
CA LEU A 242 -2.73 -11.67 -9.33
C LEU A 242 -2.82 -10.44 -10.23
N ALA A 243 -1.69 -9.97 -10.78
CA ALA A 243 -1.67 -8.83 -11.69
C ALA A 243 -2.44 -9.13 -12.98
N LEU A 244 -2.32 -10.34 -13.53
CA LEU A 244 -3.05 -10.75 -14.74
C LEU A 244 -4.56 -10.71 -14.50
N SER A 245 -5.03 -11.23 -13.37
CA SER A 245 -6.44 -11.13 -12.98
C SER A 245 -6.84 -9.67 -12.74
N TYR A 246 -6.06 -8.93 -11.96
CA TYR A 246 -6.44 -7.58 -11.54
C TYR A 246 -6.46 -6.58 -12.69
N PHE A 247 -5.45 -6.56 -13.56
CA PHE A 247 -5.41 -5.60 -14.67
C PHE A 247 -6.08 -6.13 -15.93
N GLY A 248 -6.16 -7.44 -16.11
CA GLY A 248 -6.75 -8.08 -17.27
C GLY A 248 -8.27 -8.23 -17.18
N THR A 249 -8.83 -8.45 -15.99
CA THR A 249 -10.25 -8.84 -15.86
C THR A 249 -11.07 -8.06 -14.83
N ASP A 250 -10.43 -7.34 -13.88
CA ASP A 250 -11.14 -6.46 -12.95
C ASP A 250 -11.65 -5.20 -13.68
N GLN A 251 -12.97 -5.02 -13.70
CA GLN A 251 -13.58 -3.89 -14.41
C GLN A 251 -13.06 -2.53 -13.93
N SER A 252 -12.73 -2.40 -12.64
CA SER A 252 -12.21 -1.15 -12.12
C SER A 252 -10.91 -0.76 -12.82
N GLN A 253 -10.05 -1.71 -13.19
CA GLN A 253 -8.80 -1.45 -13.92
C GLN A 253 -8.97 -1.47 -15.43
N VAL A 254 -9.71 -2.44 -15.97
CA VAL A 254 -9.94 -2.58 -17.41
C VAL A 254 -10.51 -1.29 -18.00
N GLN A 255 -11.47 -0.67 -17.32
CA GLN A 255 -12.11 0.57 -17.74
C GLN A 255 -11.13 1.73 -17.99
N ARG A 256 -9.97 1.75 -17.32
CA ARG A 256 -9.00 2.86 -17.43
C ARG A 256 -8.25 2.91 -18.74
N TYR A 257 -8.08 1.77 -19.40
CA TYR A 257 -7.35 1.67 -20.66
C TYR A 257 -8.25 1.37 -21.87
N LEU A 258 -9.54 1.10 -21.67
CA LEU A 258 -10.52 1.01 -22.76
C LEU A 258 -10.81 2.37 -23.43
N GLY A 259 -10.59 3.48 -22.71
CA GLY A 259 -10.77 4.85 -23.20
C GLY A 259 -9.56 5.46 -23.91
N GLY A 260 -8.52 4.67 -24.20
CA GLY A 260 -7.31 5.17 -24.87
C GLY A 260 -7.58 5.61 -26.31
N ALA A 261 -6.93 6.69 -26.75
CA ALA A 261 -7.08 7.22 -28.12
C ALA A 261 -6.59 6.23 -29.21
N SER A 262 -5.71 5.31 -28.83
CA SER A 262 -5.29 4.20 -29.69
C SER A 262 -4.88 3.00 -28.85
N LEU A 263 -4.78 1.84 -29.52
CA LEU A 263 -4.19 0.64 -28.94
C LEU A 263 -2.81 0.89 -28.33
N THR A 264 -2.01 1.75 -28.95
CA THR A 264 -0.67 2.11 -28.46
C THR A 264 -0.75 2.89 -27.16
N GLU A 265 -1.66 3.87 -27.05
CA GLU A 265 -1.83 4.67 -25.83
C GLU A 265 -2.23 3.78 -24.64
N SER A 266 -3.17 2.86 -24.85
CA SER A 266 -3.60 1.90 -23.82
C SER A 266 -2.45 1.00 -23.36
N ARG A 267 -1.63 0.48 -24.29
CA ARG A 267 -0.48 -0.37 -24.00
C ARG A 267 0.62 0.39 -23.25
N LEU A 268 0.97 1.59 -23.72
CA LEU A 268 1.98 2.42 -23.07
C LEU A 268 1.55 2.79 -21.64
N GLY A 269 0.27 3.09 -21.42
CA GLY A 269 -0.25 3.41 -20.09
C GLY A 269 -0.10 2.23 -19.10
N LEU A 270 -0.38 1.01 -19.56
CA LEU A 270 -0.22 -0.21 -18.78
C LEU A 270 1.25 -0.57 -18.53
N LEU A 271 2.10 -0.53 -19.57
CA LEU A 271 3.53 -0.83 -19.44
C LEU A 271 4.25 0.17 -18.52
N PHE A 272 3.92 1.46 -18.65
CA PHE A 272 4.41 2.50 -17.76
C PHE A 272 4.03 2.21 -16.31
N ASN A 273 2.79 1.80 -16.05
CA ASN A 273 2.36 1.40 -14.71
C ASN A 273 3.15 0.21 -14.18
N GLY A 274 3.31 -0.84 -14.99
CA GLY A 274 4.03 -2.05 -14.59
C GLY A 274 5.48 -1.77 -14.19
N LEU A 275 6.14 -0.85 -14.89
CA LEU A 275 7.52 -0.46 -14.58
C LEU A 275 7.61 0.46 -13.37
N LEU A 276 6.80 1.51 -13.30
CA LEU A 276 6.92 2.54 -12.26
C LEU A 276 6.44 2.06 -10.88
N LYS A 277 5.59 1.02 -10.84
CA LYS A 277 5.09 0.45 -9.59
C LYS A 277 6.19 -0.16 -8.72
N ILE A 278 7.23 -0.75 -9.33
CA ILE A 278 8.33 -1.37 -8.59
C ILE A 278 9.15 -0.32 -7.81
N PRO A 279 9.69 0.76 -8.43
CA PRO A 279 10.36 1.84 -7.68
C PRO A 279 9.47 2.50 -6.63
N MET A 280 8.18 2.71 -6.93
CA MET A 280 7.24 3.26 -5.95
C MET A 280 7.14 2.35 -4.71
N GLN A 281 7.06 1.04 -4.92
CA GLN A 281 6.97 0.09 -3.82
C GLN A 281 8.27 0.01 -3.02
N MET A 282 9.42 0.03 -3.70
CA MET A 282 10.73 0.08 -3.03
C MET A 282 10.84 1.31 -2.12
N LEU A 283 10.40 2.48 -2.58
CA LEU A 283 10.38 3.70 -1.76
C LEU A 283 9.54 3.53 -0.48
N ILE A 284 8.34 2.95 -0.61
CA ILE A 284 7.45 2.72 0.55
C ILE A 284 8.05 1.68 1.50
N LEU A 285 8.65 0.60 1.00
CA LEU A 285 9.35 -0.40 1.81
C LEU A 285 10.56 0.20 2.53
N SER A 286 11.37 1.03 1.85
CA SER A 286 12.50 1.72 2.46
C SER A 286 12.08 2.60 3.64
N CYS A 287 10.87 3.16 3.63
CA CYS A 287 10.34 3.87 4.80
C CYS A 287 10.15 2.93 6.00
N GLY A 288 9.67 1.71 5.78
CA GLY A 288 9.58 0.69 6.83
C GLY A 288 10.94 0.29 7.38
N ILE A 289 11.96 0.19 6.52
CA ILE A 289 13.35 -0.03 6.94
C ILE A 289 13.88 1.11 7.81
N LEU A 290 13.57 2.37 7.45
CA LEU A 290 13.94 3.53 8.27
C LEU A 290 13.22 3.54 9.62
N VAL A 291 11.92 3.21 9.66
CA VAL A 291 11.17 3.06 10.93
C VAL A 291 11.78 1.94 11.78
N PHE A 292 12.15 0.82 11.15
CA PHE A 292 12.83 -0.29 11.83
C PHE A 292 14.15 0.16 12.46
N ALA A 293 15.01 0.81 11.67
CA ALA A 293 16.29 1.31 12.15
C ALA A 293 16.13 2.36 13.25
N PHE A 294 15.13 3.24 13.14
CA PHE A 294 14.79 4.21 14.19
C PHE A 294 14.47 3.52 15.51
N HIS A 295 13.67 2.45 15.46
CA HIS A 295 13.31 1.67 16.64
C HIS A 295 14.42 0.78 17.22
N LEU A 296 15.62 0.76 16.62
CA LEU A 296 16.82 0.23 17.27
C LEU A 296 17.39 1.21 18.31
N PHE A 297 17.12 2.51 18.16
CA PHE A 297 17.65 3.58 19.02
C PHE A 297 16.58 4.23 19.89
N ASP A 298 15.33 4.26 19.41
CA ASP A 298 14.17 4.75 20.14
C ASP A 298 13.27 3.57 20.54
N LYS A 299 13.01 3.41 21.85
CA LYS A 299 12.37 2.21 22.38
C LYS A 299 10.91 2.10 21.93
N PRO A 300 10.56 1.11 21.09
CA PRO A 300 9.16 0.87 20.77
C PRO A 300 8.41 0.30 21.99
N PRO A 301 7.08 0.45 22.06
CA PRO A 301 6.30 -0.29 23.03
C PRO A 301 6.46 -1.79 22.76
N MET A 302 6.51 -2.58 23.83
CA MET A 302 6.57 -4.05 23.74
C MET A 302 5.40 -4.63 22.94
N VAL A 303 4.22 -4.04 23.08
CA VAL A 303 3.04 -4.35 22.27
C VAL A 303 2.35 -3.05 21.88
N PHE A 304 2.09 -2.85 20.58
CA PHE A 304 1.43 -1.63 20.07
C PHE A 304 -0.07 -1.53 20.44
N ASN A 305 -0.64 -2.57 21.05
CA ASN A 305 -2.02 -2.61 21.54
C ASN A 305 -2.12 -2.14 23.00
N ALA A 306 -2.10 -0.81 23.19
CA ALA A 306 -2.16 -0.20 24.52
C ALA A 306 -3.39 -0.63 25.36
N PRO A 307 -4.62 -0.75 24.79
CA PRO A 307 -5.76 -1.28 25.53
C PRO A 307 -5.56 -2.70 26.07
N ALA A 308 -4.90 -3.58 25.31
CA ALA A 308 -4.61 -4.93 25.76
C ALA A 308 -3.60 -4.94 26.91
N ILE A 309 -2.54 -4.14 26.82
CA ILE A 309 -1.56 -3.97 27.91
C ILE A 309 -2.26 -3.44 29.18
N ALA A 310 -3.07 -2.39 29.06
CA ALA A 310 -3.80 -1.83 30.20
C ALA A 310 -4.80 -2.83 30.83
N ALA A 311 -5.34 -3.77 30.04
CA ALA A 311 -6.18 -4.84 30.57
C ALA A 311 -5.36 -5.87 31.36
N VAL A 312 -4.16 -6.22 30.89
CA VAL A 312 -3.24 -7.16 31.58
C VAL A 312 -2.69 -6.54 32.86
N GLU A 313 -2.35 -5.25 32.86
CA GLU A 313 -1.92 -4.49 34.04
C GLU A 313 -2.94 -4.51 35.18
N ARG A 314 -4.24 -4.64 34.86
CA ARG A 314 -5.33 -4.74 35.84
C ARG A 314 -5.69 -6.18 36.20
N SER A 315 -4.98 -7.15 35.65
CA SER A 315 -5.24 -8.58 35.84
C SER A 315 -4.28 -9.20 36.87
N ALA A 316 -4.51 -10.47 37.20
CA ALA A 316 -3.57 -11.25 38.03
C ALA A 316 -2.18 -11.43 37.40
N TYR A 317 -2.01 -11.11 36.10
CA TYR A 317 -0.76 -11.24 35.36
C TYR A 317 0.12 -9.98 35.37
N ALA A 318 -0.26 -8.94 36.13
CA ALA A 318 0.50 -7.70 36.22
C ALA A 318 1.97 -7.90 36.67
N PRO A 319 2.30 -8.78 37.64
CA PRO A 319 3.69 -9.04 38.01
C PRO A 319 4.53 -9.64 36.86
N GLN A 320 3.96 -10.59 36.11
CA GLN A 320 4.62 -11.20 34.95
C GLN A 320 4.85 -10.18 33.83
N LEU A 321 3.90 -9.27 33.64
CA LEU A 321 4.04 -8.17 32.68
C LEU A 321 5.18 -7.22 33.07
N ALA A 322 5.33 -6.91 34.35
CA ALA A 322 6.42 -6.06 34.85
C ALA A 322 7.80 -6.73 34.71
N GLU A 323 7.89 -8.04 34.99
CA GLU A 323 9.10 -8.83 34.76
C GLU A 323 9.47 -8.85 33.27
N LEU A 324 8.49 -9.07 32.40
CA LEU A 324 8.67 -9.03 30.95
C LEU A 324 9.13 -7.65 30.48
N GLY A 325 8.57 -6.57 31.04
CA GLY A 325 9.00 -5.20 30.76
C GLY A 325 10.47 -4.95 31.15
N THR A 326 10.92 -5.50 32.28
CA THR A 326 12.32 -5.39 32.71
C THR A 326 13.26 -6.15 31.77
N ARG A 327 12.87 -7.37 31.35
CA ARG A 327 13.62 -8.15 30.36
C ARG A 327 13.69 -7.44 29.01
N TRP A 328 12.57 -6.88 28.56
CA TRP A 328 12.47 -6.10 27.33
C TRP A 328 13.40 -4.89 27.36
N ASP A 329 13.43 -4.15 28.46
CA ASP A 329 14.29 -2.98 28.63
C ASP A 329 15.78 -3.34 28.59
N GLY A 330 16.17 -4.44 29.25
CA GLY A 330 17.55 -4.93 29.20
C GLY A 330 17.95 -5.40 27.79
N ALA A 331 17.07 -6.14 27.11
CA ALA A 331 17.31 -6.58 25.73
C ALA A 331 17.40 -5.40 24.75
N PHE A 332 16.56 -4.37 24.94
CA PHE A 332 16.58 -3.15 24.14
C PHE A 332 17.93 -2.41 24.25
N GLU A 333 18.42 -2.18 25.46
CA GLU A 333 19.71 -1.49 25.66
C GLU A 333 20.89 -2.30 25.10
N ALA A 334 20.90 -3.62 25.29
CA ALA A 334 21.92 -4.49 24.70
C ALA A 334 21.90 -4.47 23.17
N ARG A 335 20.70 -4.47 22.57
CA ARG A 335 20.52 -4.36 21.11
C ARG A 335 20.98 -3.01 20.59
N ARG A 336 20.67 -1.94 21.33
CA ARG A 336 21.09 -0.57 20.99
C ARG A 336 22.61 -0.42 21.03
N ASP A 337 23.28 -0.94 22.05
CA ASP A 337 24.76 -0.94 22.13
C ASP A 337 25.40 -1.69 20.95
N ALA A 338 24.90 -2.90 20.66
CA ALA A 338 25.37 -3.68 19.52
C ALA A 338 25.15 -2.95 18.18
N ALA A 339 24.02 -2.27 18.01
CA ALA A 339 23.73 -1.46 16.82
C ALA A 339 24.70 -0.27 16.70
N THR A 340 24.95 0.47 17.79
CA THR A 340 25.90 1.58 17.80
C THR A 340 27.31 1.12 17.47
N ARG A 341 27.79 0.01 18.06
CA ARG A 341 29.10 -0.57 17.76
C ARG A 341 29.24 -0.99 16.30
N LEU A 342 28.21 -1.65 15.75
CA LEU A 342 28.23 -2.10 14.36
C LEU A 342 28.30 -0.90 13.39
N VAL A 343 27.55 0.16 13.65
CA VAL A 343 27.62 1.40 12.85
C VAL A 343 28.97 2.09 12.99
N ALA A 344 29.61 2.01 14.15
CA ALA A 344 30.97 2.50 14.38
C ALA A 344 32.07 1.65 13.70
N GLY A 345 31.70 0.56 13.01
CA GLY A 345 32.61 -0.29 12.22
C GLY A 345 33.07 -1.57 12.91
N ASP A 346 32.54 -1.89 14.10
CA ASP A 346 32.85 -3.14 14.79
C ASP A 346 31.99 -4.30 14.25
N GLU A 347 32.52 -5.01 13.27
CA GLU A 347 31.84 -6.17 12.66
C GLU A 347 31.59 -7.32 13.65
N THR A 348 32.31 -7.39 14.77
CA THR A 348 32.07 -8.42 15.80
C THR A 348 30.74 -8.20 16.53
N ALA A 349 30.20 -6.97 16.49
CA ALA A 349 28.91 -6.64 17.07
C ALA A 349 27.72 -7.20 16.27
N ARG A 350 27.92 -7.69 15.04
CA ARG A 350 26.86 -8.20 14.17
C ARG A 350 26.10 -9.38 14.78
N ASP A 351 26.81 -10.37 15.32
CA ASP A 351 26.18 -11.54 15.94
C ASP A 351 25.52 -11.17 17.27
N GLY A 352 26.10 -10.24 18.02
CA GLY A 352 25.49 -9.65 19.21
C GLY A 352 24.17 -8.93 18.88
N LEU A 353 24.12 -8.16 17.79
CA LEU A 353 22.92 -7.48 17.33
C LEU A 353 21.82 -8.47 16.95
N ARG A 354 22.17 -9.57 16.26
CA ARG A 354 21.22 -10.65 15.92
C ARG A 354 20.67 -11.34 17.16
N ALA A 355 21.54 -11.73 18.09
CA ALA A 355 21.14 -12.43 19.31
C ALA A 355 20.24 -11.56 20.19
N THR A 356 20.59 -10.29 20.38
CA THR A 356 19.80 -9.33 21.17
C THR A 356 18.48 -8.97 20.48
N HIS A 357 18.45 -8.89 19.14
CA HIS A 357 17.19 -8.71 18.41
C HIS A 357 16.25 -9.91 18.61
N ALA A 358 16.75 -11.14 18.46
CA ALA A 358 15.96 -12.36 18.68
C ALA A 358 15.45 -12.46 20.13
N ALA A 359 16.26 -12.03 21.11
CA ALA A 359 15.85 -11.98 22.51
C ALA A 359 14.71 -11.00 22.78
N MET A 360 14.48 -10.00 21.91
CA MET A 360 13.31 -9.12 22.00
C MET A 360 12.07 -9.77 21.38
N GLU A 361 12.22 -10.69 20.43
CA GLU A 361 11.10 -11.37 19.77
C GLU A 361 10.55 -12.57 20.59
N THR A 362 11.25 -12.97 21.65
CA THR A 362 10.93 -14.14 22.51
C THR A 362 10.73 -13.77 23.97
#